data_AF-A0A7S4FBP3-F1
#
_entry.id   AF-A0A7S4FBP3-F1
#
_cell.length_a   1.000
_cell.length_b   1.000
_cell.length_c   1.000
_cell.angle_alpha   90.00
_cell.angle_beta   90.00
_cell.angle_gamma   90.00
#
_symmetry.space_group_name_H-M   'P 1'
#
loop_
_entity.id
_entity.type
_entity.pdbx_description
1 polymer ?
#
loop_
_entity_poly.entity_id
_entity_poly.type
_entity_poly.pdbx_seq_one_letter_code
_entity_poly.pdbx_strand_id
1 'polypeptide(L)'
;ATSPLLALAFGGILNLVLDLLLVFKFNQGIAGAAVATLAAQLAQTALLAVAVTTKRRGFGLGGGPLLLRGIPKLKRISVFLSFAGPIFLVLLGKVTYVNAMTLAATGGGVASLAAHQVISSVFFLGCKFGDATSQTAQAFLPSCLALSDSPDAQASTGDARPPDAARRLSRKLLQISYWLGGF
;
A
#
# COMPACT_ATOMS: atom_id res chain seq x y z
N ALA A 1 -11.76 -9.48 -8.17
CA ALA A 1 -11.07 -8.49 -7.32
C ALA A 1 -10.26 -9.14 -6.17
N THR A 2 -10.33 -10.46 -5.98
CA THR A 2 -9.79 -11.19 -4.81
C THR A 2 -8.30 -11.55 -4.90
N SER A 3 -7.71 -11.56 -6.11
CA SER A 3 -6.34 -12.05 -6.32
C SER A 3 -5.25 -11.28 -5.55
N PRO A 4 -5.27 -9.94 -5.47
CA PRO A 4 -4.24 -9.19 -4.73
C PRO A 4 -4.32 -9.41 -3.21
N LEU A 5 -5.53 -9.41 -2.66
CA LEU A 5 -5.76 -9.63 -1.22
C LEU A 5 -5.34 -11.04 -0.80
N LEU A 6 -5.68 -12.05 -1.62
CA LEU A 6 -5.30 -13.43 -1.37
C LEU A 6 -3.77 -13.60 -1.43
N ALA A 7 -3.10 -12.94 -2.39
CA ALA A 7 -1.65 -13.00 -2.48
C ALA A 7 -0.95 -12.37 -1.27
N LEU A 8 -1.48 -11.25 -0.76
CA LEU A 8 -1.01 -10.63 0.48
C LEU A 8 -1.21 -11.53 1.69
N ALA A 9 -2.40 -12.13 1.84
CA ALA A 9 -2.68 -13.05 2.93
C ALA A 9 -1.77 -14.29 2.89
N PHE A 10 -1.60 -14.88 1.71
CA PHE A 10 -0.69 -16.00 1.48
C PHE A 10 0.75 -15.63 1.84
N GLY A 11 1.26 -14.51 1.35
CA GLY A 11 2.62 -14.05 1.65
C GLY A 11 2.84 -13.82 3.15
N GLY A 12 1.86 -13.22 3.84
CA GLY A 12 1.92 -13.01 5.29
C GLY A 12 1.93 -14.32 6.09
N ILE A 13 1.03 -15.26 5.77
CA ILE A 13 0.99 -16.58 6.42
C ILE A 13 2.27 -17.35 6.15
N LEU A 14 2.74 -17.34 4.91
CA LEU A 14 3.98 -18.03 4.54
C LEU A 14 5.18 -17.44 5.29
N ASN A 15 5.28 -16.11 5.39
CA ASN A 15 6.32 -15.46 6.18
C ASN A 15 6.30 -15.95 7.64
N LEU A 16 5.14 -15.90 8.29
CA LEU A 16 4.98 -16.33 9.68
C LEU A 16 5.37 -17.80 9.89
N VAL A 17 4.95 -18.70 9.00
CA VAL A 17 5.29 -20.12 9.10
C VAL A 17 6.79 -20.34 8.91
N LEU A 18 7.42 -19.66 7.95
CA LEU A 18 8.86 -19.78 7.72
C LEU A 18 9.67 -19.18 8.87
N ASP A 19 9.24 -18.07 9.45
CA ASP A 19 9.84 -17.48 10.65
C ASP A 19 9.86 -18.51 11.79
N LEU A 20 8.70 -19.11 12.10
CA LEU A 20 8.62 -20.10 13.17
C LEU A 20 9.52 -21.31 12.92
N LEU A 21 9.60 -21.80 11.69
CA LEU A 21 10.44 -22.94 11.33
C LEU A 21 11.93 -22.58 11.37
N LEU A 22 12.37 -21.53 10.67
CA LEU A 22 13.78 -21.18 10.53
C LEU A 22 14.38 -20.66 11.83
N VAL A 23 13.60 -19.94 12.63
CA VAL A 23 14.06 -19.39 13.91
C VAL A 23 14.05 -20.46 15.00
N PHE A 24 12.93 -21.17 15.22
CA PHE A 24 12.82 -22.09 16.37
C PHE A 24 13.28 -23.52 16.05
N LYS A 25 12.98 -24.05 14.86
CA LYS A 25 13.33 -25.44 14.52
C LYS A 25 14.77 -25.54 14.00
N PHE A 26 15.21 -24.57 13.22
CA PHE A 26 16.56 -24.57 12.63
C PHE A 26 17.57 -23.67 13.38
N ASN A 27 17.16 -23.00 14.45
CA ASN A 27 18.01 -22.14 15.31
C ASN A 27 18.83 -21.08 14.55
N GLN A 28 18.33 -20.59 13.41
CA GLN A 28 19.04 -19.60 12.60
C GLN A 28 18.87 -18.15 13.09
N GLY A 29 18.03 -17.92 14.11
CA GLY A 29 17.81 -16.61 14.71
C GLY A 29 17.42 -15.54 13.68
N ILE A 30 18.08 -14.38 13.75
CA ILE A 30 17.79 -13.22 12.89
C ILE A 30 18.02 -13.53 11.40
N ALA A 31 19.04 -14.35 11.08
CA ALA A 31 19.30 -14.74 9.70
C ALA A 31 18.15 -15.59 9.12
N GLY A 32 17.59 -16.48 9.93
CA GLY A 32 16.40 -17.27 9.58
C GLY A 32 15.19 -16.37 9.26
N ALA A 33 14.96 -15.34 10.07
CA ALA A 33 13.87 -14.39 9.86
C ALA A 33 14.04 -13.55 8.57
N ALA A 34 15.28 -13.16 8.25
CA ALA A 34 15.56 -12.46 7.00
C ALA A 34 15.29 -13.36 5.78
N VAL A 35 15.71 -14.63 5.83
CA VAL A 35 15.46 -15.60 4.75
C VAL A 35 13.97 -15.90 4.61
N ALA A 36 13.24 -16.07 5.72
CA ALA A 36 11.78 -16.24 5.72
C ALA A 36 11.07 -15.10 4.99
N THR A 37 11.43 -13.87 5.33
CA THR A 37 10.86 -12.66 4.73
C THR A 37 11.15 -12.58 3.23
N LEU A 38 12.39 -12.84 2.81
CA LEU A 38 12.76 -12.84 1.39
C LEU A 38 12.00 -13.92 0.61
N ALA A 39 11.95 -15.15 1.14
CA ALA A 39 11.23 -16.26 0.50
C ALA A 39 9.73 -15.96 0.35
N ALA A 40 9.11 -15.39 1.38
CA ALA A 40 7.70 -14.98 1.35
C ALA A 40 7.43 -13.90 0.31
N GLN A 41 8.30 -12.89 0.23
CA GLN A 41 8.18 -11.81 -0.75
C GLN A 41 8.35 -12.31 -2.18
N LEU A 42 9.29 -13.23 -2.43
CA LEU A 42 9.48 -13.85 -3.75
C LEU A 42 8.24 -14.68 -4.15
N ALA A 43 7.72 -15.49 -3.23
CA ALA A 43 6.52 -16.28 -3.47
C ALA A 43 5.29 -15.40 -3.74
N GLN A 44 5.08 -14.36 -2.94
CA GLN A 44 4.01 -13.39 -3.14
C GLN A 44 4.14 -12.66 -4.48
N THR A 45 5.35 -12.26 -4.85
CA THR A 45 5.63 -11.60 -6.13
C THR A 45 5.33 -12.50 -7.31
N ALA A 46 5.74 -13.78 -7.24
CA ALA A 46 5.45 -14.77 -8.25
C ALA A 46 3.92 -14.98 -8.41
N LEU A 47 3.20 -15.09 -7.30
CA LEU A 47 1.74 -15.25 -7.30
C LEU A 47 1.03 -14.05 -7.94
N LEU A 48 1.45 -12.83 -7.59
CA LEU A 48 0.92 -11.61 -8.21
C LEU A 48 1.24 -11.54 -9.70
N ALA A 49 2.46 -11.91 -10.10
CA ALA A 49 2.85 -11.95 -11.52
C ALA A 49 1.97 -12.93 -12.31
N VAL A 50 1.69 -14.12 -11.77
CA VAL A 50 0.79 -15.10 -12.37
C VAL A 50 -0.66 -14.58 -12.44
N ALA A 51 -1.15 -13.97 -11.35
CA ALA A 51 -2.50 -13.42 -11.32
C ALA A 51 -2.69 -12.29 -12.36
N VAL A 52 -1.73 -11.38 -12.46
CA VAL A 52 -1.76 -10.27 -13.42
C VAL A 52 -1.66 -10.80 -14.85
N THR A 53 -0.73 -11.71 -15.14
CA THR A 53 -0.56 -12.27 -16.50
C THR A 53 -1.79 -13.04 -16.96
N THR A 54 -2.41 -13.84 -16.08
CA THR A 54 -3.66 -14.56 -16.38
C THR A 54 -4.81 -13.60 -16.67
N LYS A 55 -4.96 -12.55 -15.86
CA LYS A 55 -6.01 -11.55 -16.07
C LYS A 55 -5.82 -10.76 -17.38
N ARG A 56 -4.57 -10.43 -17.75
CA ARG A 56 -4.26 -9.76 -19.03
C ARG A 56 -4.58 -10.62 -20.24
N ARG A 57 -4.36 -11.94 -20.17
CA ARG A 57 -4.77 -12.88 -21.23
C ARG A 57 -6.28 -12.86 -21.45
N GLY A 58 -7.06 -12.80 -20.37
CA GLY A 58 -8.52 -12.67 -20.43
C GLY A 58 -9.03 -11.37 -21.08
N PHE A 59 -8.21 -10.30 -21.08
CA PHE A 59 -8.52 -9.03 -21.77
C PHE A 59 -7.94 -8.95 -23.19
N GLY A 60 -7.46 -10.06 -23.77
CA GLY A 60 -6.85 -10.05 -25.12
C GLY A 60 -5.53 -9.27 -25.22
N LEU A 61 -4.98 -8.79 -24.10
CA LEU A 61 -3.71 -8.05 -24.03
C LEU A 61 -2.51 -9.01 -23.97
N GLY A 62 -2.58 -10.10 -24.72
CA GLY A 62 -1.58 -11.16 -24.76
C GLY A 62 -0.29 -10.71 -25.43
N GLY A 63 0.82 -10.68 -24.70
CA GLY A 63 2.13 -10.39 -25.28
C GLY A 63 3.24 -10.21 -24.25
N GLY A 64 3.90 -11.33 -23.93
CA GLY A 64 5.19 -11.39 -23.23
C GLY A 64 5.15 -11.43 -21.69
N PRO A 65 6.21 -11.95 -21.04
CA PRO A 65 6.38 -11.88 -19.58
C PRO A 65 6.36 -10.42 -19.11
N LEU A 66 5.56 -10.14 -18.07
CA LEU A 66 5.34 -8.79 -17.53
C LEU A 66 6.64 -8.08 -17.14
N LEU A 67 7.61 -8.86 -16.63
CA LEU A 67 8.86 -8.38 -16.03
C LEU A 67 10.00 -8.17 -17.04
N LEU A 68 9.87 -8.66 -18.27
CA LEU A 68 10.96 -8.66 -19.26
C LEU A 68 10.64 -7.83 -20.52
N ARG A 69 9.67 -6.91 -20.45
CA ARG A 69 9.28 -6.10 -21.61
C ARG A 69 10.25 -4.92 -21.84
N GLY A 70 11.50 -5.24 -22.17
CA GLY A 70 12.54 -4.33 -22.66
C GLY A 70 13.06 -3.29 -21.66
N ILE A 71 14.19 -2.66 -22.00
CA ILE A 71 14.77 -1.57 -21.20
C ILE A 71 13.83 -0.35 -21.29
N PRO A 72 13.44 0.27 -20.16
CA PRO A 72 12.60 1.46 -20.17
C PRO A 72 13.32 2.65 -20.82
N LYS A 73 12.60 3.41 -21.65
CA LYS A 73 13.13 4.65 -22.24
C LYS A 73 13.41 5.68 -21.13
N LEU A 74 14.55 6.40 -21.20
CA LEU A 74 14.94 7.42 -20.22
C LEU A 74 13.85 8.48 -19.97
N LYS A 75 13.10 8.85 -21.01
CA LYS A 75 11.95 9.78 -20.87
C LYS A 75 10.86 9.24 -19.92
N ARG A 76 10.58 7.92 -19.92
CA ARG A 76 9.63 7.31 -18.98
C ARG A 76 10.18 7.26 -17.56
N ILE A 77 11.48 6.99 -17.42
CA ILE A 77 12.15 7.04 -16.12
C ILE A 77 12.06 8.44 -15.52
N SER A 78 12.32 9.48 -16.32
CA SER A 78 12.23 10.88 -15.86
C SER A 78 10.81 11.25 -15.43
N VAL A 79 9.77 10.90 -16.20
CA VAL A 79 8.37 11.13 -15.80
C VAL A 79 8.02 10.39 -14.51
N PHE A 80 8.43 9.13 -14.39
CA PHE A 80 8.25 8.36 -13.16
C PHE A 80 8.95 9.01 -11.98
N LEU A 81 10.19 9.48 -12.16
CA LEU A 81 10.99 10.08 -11.10
C LEU A 81 10.46 11.44 -10.66
N SER A 82 9.91 12.25 -11.57
CA SER A 82 9.23 13.51 -11.21
C SER A 82 7.99 13.28 -10.34
N PHE A 83 7.33 12.12 -10.49
CA PHE A 83 6.22 11.72 -9.63
C PHE A 83 6.67 11.04 -8.33
N ALA A 84 7.62 10.10 -8.40
CA ALA A 84 8.08 9.30 -7.27
C ALA A 84 9.05 10.05 -6.35
N GLY A 85 9.83 10.99 -6.88
CA GLY A 85 10.85 11.74 -6.16
C GLY A 85 10.31 12.50 -4.94
N PRO A 86 9.24 13.30 -5.08
CA PRO A 86 8.62 13.97 -3.94
C PRO A 86 8.15 12.99 -2.86
N ILE A 87 7.49 11.90 -3.25
CA ILE A 87 6.99 10.88 -2.31
C ILE A 87 8.18 10.21 -1.58
N PHE A 88 9.25 9.91 -2.30
CA PHE A 88 10.47 9.34 -1.74
C PHE A 88 11.10 10.27 -0.69
N LEU A 89 11.22 11.57 -0.98
CA LEU A 89 11.76 12.55 -0.03
C LEU A 89 10.89 12.66 1.23
N VAL A 90 9.57 12.66 1.09
CA VAL A 90 8.64 12.67 2.24
C VAL A 90 8.81 11.41 3.09
N LEU A 91 8.90 10.22 2.47
CA LEU A 91 9.11 8.97 3.19
C LEU A 91 10.48 8.91 3.87
N LEU A 92 11.53 9.41 3.21
CA LEU A 92 12.85 9.49 3.78
C LEU A 92 12.88 10.41 5.01
N GLY A 93 12.25 11.59 4.91
CA GLY A 93 12.09 12.51 6.03
C GLY A 93 11.30 11.90 7.20
N LYS A 94 10.27 11.10 6.90
CA LYS A 94 9.52 10.37 7.95
C LYS A 94 10.40 9.35 8.66
N VAL A 95 11.21 8.58 7.93
CA VAL A 95 12.11 7.60 8.53
C VAL A 95 13.15 8.30 9.41
N THR A 96 13.80 9.37 8.94
CA THR A 96 14.79 10.09 9.73
C THR A 96 14.17 10.71 10.98
N TYR A 97 12.99 11.31 10.87
CA TYR A 97 12.25 11.89 11.99
C TYR A 97 11.95 10.87 13.10
N VAL A 98 11.37 9.72 12.74
CA VAL A 98 11.02 8.68 13.72
C VAL A 98 12.27 8.09 14.39
N ASN A 99 13.36 7.93 13.63
CA ASN A 99 14.63 7.50 14.20
C ASN A 99 15.24 8.55 15.14
N ALA A 100 15.16 9.84 14.81
CA ALA A 100 15.61 10.92 15.68
C ALA A 100 14.84 10.97 17.00
N MET A 101 13.51 10.79 16.97
CA MET A 101 12.72 10.67 18.20
C MET A 101 13.13 9.47 19.05
N THR A 102 13.38 8.33 18.40
CA THR A 102 13.82 7.11 19.10
C THR A 102 15.19 7.29 19.74
N LEU A 103 16.13 7.94 19.03
CA LEU A 103 17.44 8.29 19.58
C LEU A 103 17.29 9.23 20.78
N ALA A 104 16.45 10.26 20.70
CA ALA A 104 16.18 11.15 21.84
C ALA A 104 15.61 10.38 23.05
N ALA A 105 14.73 9.40 22.83
CA ALA A 105 14.17 8.58 23.90
C ALA A 105 15.23 7.72 24.63
N THR A 106 16.34 7.35 23.96
CA THR A 106 17.44 6.61 24.60
C THR A 106 18.11 7.42 25.72
N GLY A 107 18.17 8.75 25.59
CA GLY A 107 18.75 9.63 26.62
C GLY A 107 17.95 9.69 27.92
N GLY A 108 16.66 9.32 27.89
CA GLY A 108 15.79 9.26 29.08
C GLY A 108 15.87 7.94 29.85
N GLY A 109 16.79 7.05 29.49
CA GLY A 109 16.95 5.73 30.12
C GLY A 109 15.95 4.68 29.61
N VAL A 110 16.09 3.45 30.14
CA VAL A 110 15.39 2.26 29.62
C VAL A 110 13.87 2.38 29.72
N ALA A 111 13.35 2.98 30.79
CA ALA A 111 11.91 3.18 30.98
C ALA A 111 11.32 4.14 29.93
N SER A 112 12.01 5.24 29.63
CA SER A 112 11.60 6.20 28.59
C SER A 112 11.62 5.56 27.20
N LEU A 113 12.67 4.80 26.89
CA LEU A 113 12.79 4.08 25.62
C LEU A 113 11.67 3.03 25.47
N ALA A 114 11.38 2.26 26.53
CA ALA A 114 10.29 1.29 26.51
C ALA A 114 8.92 1.95 26.29
N ALA A 115 8.65 3.05 26.98
CA ALA A 115 7.42 3.83 26.79
C ALA A 115 7.30 4.36 25.36
N HIS A 116 8.39 4.90 24.80
CA HIS A 116 8.44 5.38 23.41
C HIS A 116 8.10 4.27 22.40
N GLN A 117 8.61 3.06 22.59
CA GLN A 117 8.30 1.92 21.70
C GLN A 117 6.82 1.52 21.75
N VAL A 118 6.23 1.48 22.95
CA VAL A 118 4.81 1.15 23.12
C VAL A 118 3.93 2.22 22.48
N ILE A 119 4.16 3.49 22.80
CA ILE A 119 3.39 4.62 22.23
C ILE A 119 3.51 4.65 20.70
N SER A 120 4.72 4.46 20.17
CA SER A 120 4.96 4.42 18.73
C SER A 120 4.17 3.28 18.06
N SER A 121 4.15 2.10 18.67
CA SER A 121 3.40 0.95 18.15
C SER A 121 1.89 1.21 18.10
N VAL A 122 1.33 1.78 19.16
CA VAL A 122 -0.10 2.15 19.22
C VAL A 122 -0.43 3.23 18.19
N PHE A 123 0.42 4.26 18.08
CA PHE A 123 0.25 5.34 17.10
C PHE A 123 0.26 4.81 15.66
N PHE A 124 1.27 4.02 15.29
CA PHE A 124 1.38 3.50 13.92
C PHE A 124 0.30 2.48 13.57
N LEU A 125 -0.24 1.74 14.55
CA LEU A 125 -1.42 0.91 14.35
C LEU A 125 -2.62 1.76 13.89
N GLY A 126 -2.86 2.89 14.57
CA GLY A 126 -3.89 3.86 14.18
C GLY A 126 -3.67 4.40 12.76
N CYS A 127 -2.43 4.76 12.41
CA CYS A 127 -2.09 5.26 11.08
C CYS A 127 -2.47 4.28 9.95
N LYS A 128 -2.40 2.96 10.17
CA LYS A 128 -2.75 1.97 9.12
C LYS A 128 -4.19 2.09 8.64
N PHE A 129 -5.13 2.43 9.54
CA PHE A 129 -6.53 2.66 9.17
C PHE A 129 -6.70 3.96 8.37
N GLY A 130 -5.99 5.01 8.78
CA GLY A 130 -5.95 6.28 8.05
C GLY A 130 -5.37 6.11 6.65
N ASP A 131 -4.25 5.40 6.53
CA ASP A 131 -3.60 5.10 5.25
C ASP A 131 -4.52 4.31 4.32
N ALA A 132 -5.21 3.29 4.84
CA ALA A 132 -6.15 2.49 4.05
C ALA A 132 -7.34 3.33 3.56
N THR A 133 -7.88 4.20 4.42
CA THR A 133 -8.97 5.13 4.07
C THR A 133 -8.51 6.12 3.00
N SER A 134 -7.33 6.72 3.18
CA SER A 134 -6.73 7.68 2.25
C SER A 134 -6.46 7.05 0.88
N GLN A 135 -5.88 5.85 0.84
CA GLN A 135 -5.65 5.12 -0.40
C GLN A 135 -6.96 4.74 -1.12
N THR A 136 -7.99 4.37 -0.36
CA THR A 136 -9.33 4.11 -0.92
C THR A 136 -9.92 5.38 -1.52
N ALA A 137 -9.83 6.51 -0.82
CA ALA A 137 -10.28 7.80 -1.35
C ALA A 137 -9.53 8.18 -2.64
N GLN A 138 -8.20 8.10 -2.65
CA GLN A 138 -7.38 8.41 -3.83
C GLN A 138 -7.66 7.48 -5.02
N ALA A 139 -8.03 6.21 -4.78
CA ALA A 139 -8.35 5.27 -5.83
C ALA A 139 -9.73 5.51 -6.49
N PHE A 140 -10.73 6.00 -5.74
CA PHE A 140 -12.11 6.10 -6.22
C PHE A 140 -12.61 7.54 -6.47
N LEU A 141 -12.05 8.53 -5.77
CA LEU A 141 -12.48 9.92 -5.86
C LEU A 141 -12.28 10.53 -7.27
N PRO A 142 -11.14 10.32 -7.96
CA PRO A 142 -10.94 10.91 -9.30
C PRO A 142 -12.00 10.48 -10.32
N SER A 143 -12.40 9.20 -10.29
CA SER A 143 -13.45 8.69 -11.19
C SER A 143 -14.83 9.28 -10.90
N CYS A 144 -15.14 9.57 -9.63
CA CYS A 144 -16.40 10.20 -9.26
C CYS A 144 -16.50 11.65 -9.73
N LEU A 145 -15.38 12.39 -9.68
CA LEU A 145 -15.30 13.78 -10.13
C LEU A 145 -15.35 13.89 -11.67
N ALA A 146 -14.65 13.00 -12.39
CA ALA A 146 -14.72 12.98 -13.86
C ALA A 146 -16.15 12.69 -14.39
N LEU A 147 -16.93 11.87 -13.66
CA LEU A 147 -18.33 11.59 -13.99
C LEU A 147 -19.27 12.77 -13.68
N SER A 148 -18.93 13.66 -12.75
CA SER A 148 -19.73 14.89 -12.50
C SER A 148 -19.44 16.00 -13.51
N ASP A 149 -18.25 16.03 -14.10
CA ASP A 149 -17.83 17.07 -15.06
C ASP A 149 -18.19 16.73 -16.52
N SER A 150 -18.66 15.51 -16.81
CA SER A 150 -19.04 15.10 -18.17
C SER A 150 -20.31 15.84 -18.64
N PRO A 151 -20.33 16.45 -19.85
CA PRO A 151 -21.46 17.25 -20.34
C PRO A 151 -22.79 16.48 -20.43
N ASP A 152 -22.74 15.15 -20.62
CA ASP A 152 -23.92 14.28 -20.59
C ASP A 152 -24.57 14.21 -19.20
N ALA A 153 -23.80 14.33 -18.10
CA ALA A 153 -24.32 14.32 -16.73
C ALA A 153 -24.95 15.67 -16.32
N GLN A 154 -24.61 16.76 -17.03
CA GLN A 154 -25.24 18.07 -16.88
C GLN A 154 -26.45 18.23 -17.82
N ALA A 155 -26.45 17.55 -18.98
CA ALA A 155 -27.58 17.55 -19.92
C ALA A 155 -28.71 16.56 -19.54
N SER A 156 -28.40 15.50 -18.77
CA SER A 156 -29.39 14.51 -18.33
C SER A 156 -29.67 14.61 -16.83
N THR A 157 -30.46 15.61 -16.44
CA THR A 157 -31.09 15.71 -15.11
C THR A 157 -32.10 14.57 -14.83
N GLY A 158 -32.21 13.58 -15.72
CA GLY A 158 -33.18 12.49 -15.66
C GLY A 158 -32.65 11.12 -15.24
N ASP A 159 -31.63 10.54 -15.90
CA ASP A 159 -31.50 9.07 -15.86
C ASP A 159 -30.10 8.44 -15.94
N ALA A 160 -29.01 9.22 -16.02
CA ALA A 160 -27.64 8.69 -16.05
C ALA A 160 -26.85 9.03 -14.78
N ARG A 161 -27.43 8.76 -13.60
CA ARG A 161 -26.74 8.99 -12.33
C ARG A 161 -25.60 7.97 -12.15
N PRO A 162 -24.38 8.37 -11.74
CA PRO A 162 -23.39 7.42 -11.29
C PRO A 162 -24.00 6.58 -10.15
N PRO A 163 -23.71 5.27 -10.07
CA PRO A 163 -24.41 4.37 -9.15
C PRO A 163 -24.39 4.97 -7.76
N ASP A 164 -25.56 5.16 -7.14
CA ASP A 164 -25.70 5.91 -5.88
C ASP A 164 -24.77 5.41 -4.77
N ALA A 165 -24.33 4.16 -4.85
CA ALA A 165 -23.32 3.56 -4.00
C ALA A 165 -21.97 4.31 -4.04
N ALA A 166 -21.49 4.74 -5.21
CA ALA A 166 -20.23 5.47 -5.37
C ALA A 166 -20.28 6.87 -4.73
N ARG A 167 -21.40 7.60 -4.92
CA ARG A 167 -21.62 8.91 -4.29
C ARG A 167 -21.84 8.82 -2.78
N ARG A 168 -22.43 7.72 -2.29
CA ARG A 168 -22.55 7.45 -0.85
C ARG A 168 -21.20 7.09 -0.25
N LEU A 169 -20.40 6.30 -0.95
CA LEU A 169 -19.06 5.92 -0.52
C LEU A 169 -18.12 7.12 -0.48
N SER A 170 -18.10 7.99 -1.51
CA SER A 170 -17.25 9.18 -1.52
C SER A 170 -17.62 10.16 -0.39
N ARG A 171 -18.91 10.39 -0.13
CA ARG A 171 -19.37 11.21 1.00
C ARG A 171 -18.98 10.59 2.35
N LYS A 172 -19.14 9.28 2.51
CA LYS A 172 -18.72 8.60 3.75
C LYS A 172 -17.21 8.67 3.95
N LEU A 173 -16.41 8.51 2.89
CA LEU A 173 -14.95 8.64 2.96
C LEU A 173 -14.52 10.08 3.29
N LEU A 174 -15.18 11.09 2.72
CA LEU A 174 -14.94 12.50 3.05
C LEU A 174 -15.32 12.83 4.50
N GLN A 175 -16.47 12.33 4.97
CA GLN A 175 -16.89 12.50 6.36
C GLN A 175 -15.93 11.81 7.34
N ILE A 176 -15.49 10.58 7.03
CA ILE A 176 -14.50 9.85 7.84
C ILE A 176 -13.16 10.60 7.83
N SER A 177 -12.73 11.11 6.67
CA SER A 177 -11.50 11.92 6.56
C SER A 177 -11.60 13.19 7.43
N TYR A 178 -12.74 13.88 7.42
CA TYR A 178 -12.95 15.07 8.25
C TYR A 178 -12.96 14.74 9.75
N TRP A 179 -13.61 13.65 10.15
CA TRP A 179 -13.66 13.19 11.54
C TRP A 179 -12.33 12.68 12.08
N LEU A 180 -11.48 12.09 11.23
CA LEU A 180 -10.15 11.63 11.59
C LEU A 180 -9.10 12.76 11.58
N GLY A 181 -9.52 14.03 11.42
CA GLY A 181 -8.61 15.17 11.40
C GLY A 181 -7.80 15.25 10.10
N GLY A 182 -8.46 15.07 8.96
CA GLY A 182 -7.85 15.32 7.66
C GLY A 182 -7.25 16.73 7.60
N PHE A 183 -5.97 16.78 7.26
CA PHE A 183 -5.18 17.99 6.94
C PHE A 183 -5.94 19.00 6.07
#